data_AF-A0AAD4EHF0-F1
#
_entry.id   AF-A0AAD4EHF0-F1
#
_cell.length_a   1.000
_cell.length_b   1.000
_cell.length_c   1.000
_cell.angle_alpha   90.00
_cell.angle_beta   90.00
_cell.angle_gamma   90.00
#
_symmetry.space_group_name_H-M   'P 1'
#
loop_
_entity.id
_entity.type
_entity.pdbx_description
1 polymer ?
#
loop_
_entity_poly.entity_id
_entity_poly.type
_entity_poly.pdbx_seq_one_letter_code
_entity_poly.pdbx_strand_id
1 'polypeptide(L)'
;MNFCVAPCLTLSPTADSCPFEAIRLSFTGNVRLGPGVFTPGGSISISSPHAEIWLQNKQILIRDQNTTHGTYVNGIRIVQQTLLQNGDILTLGAPIMRSSSIPNHVTDAQLKPIKATVTIVGV
;
A
#
# COMPACT_ATOMS: atom_id res chain seq x y z
N MET A 1 12.68 -32.07 3.41
CA MET A 1 12.65 -31.07 2.35
C MET A 1 12.20 -29.74 2.95
N ASN A 2 13.11 -28.83 3.28
CA ASN A 2 12.74 -27.50 3.77
C ASN A 2 12.49 -26.62 2.54
N PHE A 3 11.22 -26.39 2.21
CA PHE A 3 10.88 -25.31 1.30
C PHE A 3 11.25 -24.02 2.03
N CYS A 4 12.37 -23.39 1.64
CA CYS A 4 12.63 -21.99 1.96
C CYS A 4 11.54 -21.18 1.25
N VAL A 5 10.36 -21.09 1.86
CA VAL A 5 9.30 -20.21 1.39
C VAL A 5 9.83 -18.81 1.67
N ALA A 6 10.22 -18.09 0.62
CA ALA A 6 10.53 -16.67 0.77
C ALA A 6 9.31 -15.98 1.37
N PRO A 7 9.46 -15.14 2.40
CA PRO A 7 8.33 -14.44 2.98
C PRO A 7 7.65 -13.62 1.88
N CYS A 8 6.35 -13.84 1.72
CA CYS A 8 5.54 -13.12 0.75
C CYS A 8 4.50 -12.29 1.49
N LEU A 9 4.30 -11.07 1.01
CA LEU A 9 3.28 -10.17 1.50
C LEU A 9 2.20 -10.01 0.45
N THR A 10 0.97 -10.27 0.85
CA THR A 10 -0.20 -10.01 0.03
C THR A 10 -0.89 -8.76 0.56
N LEU A 11 -1.16 -7.81 -0.32
CA LEU A 11 -1.96 -6.63 -0.05
C LEU A 11 -3.34 -6.85 -0.64
N SER A 12 -4.33 -7.12 0.20
CA SER A 12 -5.71 -7.36 -0.22
C SER A 12 -6.53 -6.08 -0.11
N PRO A 13 -7.34 -5.70 -1.11
CA PRO A 13 -8.20 -4.51 -1.03
C PRO A 13 -9.23 -4.63 0.10
N THR A 14 -9.47 -3.54 0.81
CA THR A 14 -10.56 -3.43 1.79
C THR A 14 -11.79 -2.73 1.19
N ALA A 15 -12.96 -2.88 1.81
CA ALA A 15 -14.23 -2.30 1.32
C ALA A 15 -14.20 -0.75 1.19
N ASP A 16 -13.41 -0.09 2.03
CA ASP A 16 -13.23 1.38 2.00
C ASP A 16 -12.16 1.84 0.99
N SER A 17 -11.43 0.91 0.38
CA SER A 17 -10.37 1.23 -0.56
C SER A 17 -10.90 1.50 -1.96
N CYS A 18 -10.10 2.19 -2.78
CA CYS A 18 -10.17 2.01 -4.22
C CYS A 18 -10.11 0.51 -4.56
N PRO A 19 -10.92 0.01 -5.52
CA PRO A 19 -10.79 -1.36 -6.00
C PRO A 19 -9.45 -1.52 -6.71
N PHE A 20 -8.66 -2.49 -6.28
CA PHE A 20 -7.41 -2.92 -6.91
C PHE A 20 -7.28 -4.43 -6.73
N GLU A 21 -6.52 -5.10 -7.59
CA GLU A 21 -6.29 -6.54 -7.46
C GLU A 21 -5.35 -6.85 -6.31
N ALA A 22 -5.57 -7.94 -5.58
CA ALA A 22 -4.70 -8.31 -4.46
C ALA A 22 -3.25 -8.49 -4.93
N ILE A 23 -2.34 -7.69 -4.37
CA ILE A 23 -0.97 -7.60 -4.86
C ILE A 23 -0.09 -8.51 -4.02
N ARG A 24 0.53 -9.50 -4.65
CA ARG A 24 1.56 -10.31 -4.01
C ARG A 24 2.94 -9.75 -4.28
N LEU A 25 3.60 -9.37 -3.19
CA LEU A 25 4.96 -8.86 -3.15
C LEU A 25 5.87 -9.95 -2.57
N SER A 26 6.83 -10.37 -3.41
CA SER A 26 7.92 -11.24 -3.00
C SER A 26 9.12 -10.37 -2.67
N PHE A 27 9.65 -10.47 -1.45
CA PHE A 27 10.77 -9.62 -1.04
C PHE A 27 12.11 -10.22 -1.48
N THR A 28 12.56 -9.83 -2.66
CA THR A 28 13.96 -9.98 -3.09
C THR A 28 14.79 -8.71 -2.85
N GLY A 29 14.14 -7.60 -2.48
CA GLY A 29 14.73 -6.30 -2.18
C GLY A 29 13.66 -5.29 -1.77
N ASN A 30 13.98 -4.01 -1.94
CA ASN A 30 13.06 -2.91 -1.63
C ASN A 30 12.02 -2.73 -2.74
N VAL A 31 10.75 -2.79 -2.38
CA VAL A 31 9.61 -2.59 -3.26
C VAL A 31 9.05 -1.19 -3.07
N ARG A 32 8.94 -0.42 -4.15
CA ARG A 32 8.33 0.91 -4.12
C ARG A 32 6.85 0.81 -4.46
N LEU A 33 6.01 1.24 -3.54
CA LEU A 33 4.57 1.38 -3.74
C LEU A 33 4.29 2.74 -4.35
N GLY A 34 3.72 2.74 -5.55
CA GLY A 34 3.21 3.92 -6.23
C GLY A 34 1.94 3.57 -6.99
N PRO A 35 1.31 4.53 -7.67
CA PRO A 35 0.10 4.30 -8.46
C PRO A 35 0.26 3.15 -9.47
N GLY A 36 1.44 3.00 -10.08
CA GLY A 36 1.74 1.93 -11.04
C GLY A 36 1.65 0.51 -10.47
N VAL A 37 1.74 0.33 -9.15
CA VAL A 37 1.61 -0.98 -8.51
C VAL A 37 0.13 -1.41 -8.44
N PHE A 38 -0.79 -0.45 -8.42
CA PHE A 38 -2.22 -0.70 -8.23
C PHE A 38 -3.05 -0.72 -9.52
N THR A 39 -2.41 -0.51 -10.69
CA THR A 39 -3.08 -0.44 -12.01
C THR A 39 -3.74 -1.76 -12.43
N PRO A 40 -4.93 -1.75 -13.08
CA PRO A 40 -5.66 -0.57 -13.57
C PRO A 40 -6.46 0.19 -12.49
N GLY A 41 -6.44 -0.29 -11.25
CA GLY A 41 -6.90 0.46 -10.08
C GLY A 41 -5.89 1.51 -9.64
N GLY A 42 -6.23 2.28 -8.61
CA GLY A 42 -5.31 3.26 -8.04
C GLY A 42 -6.03 4.51 -7.58
N SER A 43 -5.56 5.06 -6.47
CA SER A 43 -6.01 6.37 -6.01
C SER A 43 -5.26 7.46 -6.76
N ILE A 44 -5.93 8.56 -7.07
CA ILE A 44 -5.26 9.77 -7.58
C ILE A 44 -4.44 10.47 -6.49
N SER A 45 -4.61 10.09 -5.21
CA SER A 45 -3.91 10.68 -4.06
C SER A 45 -2.51 10.13 -3.81
N ILE A 46 -2.01 9.20 -4.64
CA ILE A 46 -0.72 8.55 -4.45
C ILE A 46 0.25 8.91 -5.57
N SER A 47 1.41 9.39 -5.19
CA SER A 47 2.54 9.72 -6.07
C SER A 47 3.42 8.49 -6.30
N SER A 48 4.21 8.42 -7.39
CA SER A 48 5.22 7.37 -7.57
C SER A 48 6.62 7.95 -7.31
N PRO A 49 7.40 7.45 -6.33
CA PRO A 49 7.04 6.49 -5.27
C PRO A 49 6.28 7.15 -4.11
N HIS A 50 5.31 6.45 -3.52
CA HIS A 50 4.56 6.92 -2.35
C HIS A 50 5.16 6.35 -1.06
N ALA A 51 5.27 5.03 -1.02
CA ALA A 51 5.84 4.31 0.10
C ALA A 51 6.84 3.30 -0.41
N GLU A 52 7.66 2.78 0.49
CA GLU A 52 8.60 1.72 0.19
C GLU A 52 8.51 0.66 1.25
N ILE A 53 8.42 -0.60 0.82
CA ILE A 53 8.36 -1.78 1.68
C ILE A 53 9.57 -2.64 1.40
N TRP A 54 10.21 -3.15 2.44
CA TRP A 54 11.30 -4.10 2.30
C TRP A 54 11.25 -5.14 3.41
N LEU A 55 11.91 -6.27 3.17
CA LEU A 55 12.13 -7.30 4.18
C LEU A 55 13.50 -7.08 4.82
N GLN A 56 13.54 -7.04 6.14
CA GLN A 56 14.75 -6.96 6.93
C GLN A 56 14.63 -7.91 8.11
N ASN A 57 15.60 -8.79 8.34
CA ASN A 57 15.58 -9.72 9.49
C ASN A 57 14.28 -10.56 9.60
N LYS A 58 13.74 -11.02 8.46
CA LYS A 58 12.42 -11.72 8.35
C LYS A 58 11.20 -10.89 8.79
N GLN A 59 11.40 -9.59 8.97
CA GLN A 59 10.37 -8.63 9.30
C GLN A 59 10.12 -7.73 8.10
N ILE A 60 8.86 -7.39 7.86
CA ILE A 60 8.50 -6.53 6.75
C ILE A 60 8.34 -5.11 7.29
N LEU A 61 9.10 -4.18 6.76
CA LEU A 61 9.01 -2.78 7.13
C LEU A 61 8.48 -1.95 5.99
N ILE A 62 7.77 -0.89 6.34
CA ILE A 62 7.29 0.14 5.42
C ILE A 62 7.79 1.50 5.85
N ARG A 63 8.12 2.35 4.89
CA ARG A 63 8.37 3.78 5.09
C ARG A 63 7.60 4.62 4.09
N ASP A 64 7.12 5.76 4.55
CA ASP A 64 6.63 6.82 3.68
C ASP A 64 7.81 7.53 3.01
N GLN A 65 7.68 7.84 1.71
CA GLN A 65 8.70 8.60 0.96
C GLN A 65 8.44 10.12 1.01
N ASN A 66 8.07 10.61 2.19
CA ASN A 66 7.74 12.01 2.47
C ASN A 66 6.65 12.54 1.53
N THR A 67 5.54 11.81 1.45
CA THR A 67 4.46 12.11 0.52
C THR A 67 3.52 13.17 1.09
N THR A 68 2.84 13.90 0.20
CA THR A 68 1.91 14.98 0.59
C THR A 68 0.78 14.49 1.50
N HIS A 69 0.27 13.30 1.23
CA HIS A 69 -0.86 12.73 1.98
C HIS A 69 -0.42 11.81 3.13
N GLY A 70 0.81 11.30 3.07
CA GLY A 70 1.37 10.36 4.03
C GLY A 70 0.86 8.92 3.85
N THR A 71 1.55 8.02 4.54
CA THR A 71 1.18 6.61 4.69
C THR A 71 0.66 6.37 6.11
N TYR A 72 -0.34 5.50 6.26
CA TYR A 72 -0.91 5.13 7.55
C TYR A 72 -0.92 3.61 7.72
N VAL A 73 -0.67 3.13 8.92
CA VAL A 73 -0.75 1.70 9.29
C VAL A 73 -1.73 1.59 10.45
N ASN A 74 -2.76 0.76 10.32
CA ASN A 74 -3.87 0.65 11.26
C ASN A 74 -4.53 2.01 11.60
N GLY A 75 -4.58 2.92 10.63
CA GLY A 75 -5.11 4.28 10.81
C GLY A 75 -4.14 5.27 11.48
N ILE A 76 -2.94 4.84 11.86
CA ILE A 76 -1.91 5.68 12.46
C ILE A 76 -0.92 6.12 11.38
N ARG A 77 -0.73 7.43 11.22
CA ARG A 77 0.24 7.96 10.24
C ARG A 77 1.65 7.55 10.62
N ILE A 78 2.36 6.91 9.70
CA ILE A 78 3.76 6.56 9.87
C ILE A 78 4.64 7.70 9.34
N VAL A 79 5.66 8.05 10.12
CA VAL A 79 6.67 9.06 9.72
C VAL A 79 8.05 8.41 9.55
N GLN A 80 8.28 7.32 10.28
CA GLN A 80 9.49 6.52 10.21
C GLN A 80 9.17 5.11 9.70
N GLN A 81 10.23 4.32 9.46
CA GLN A 81 10.08 2.92 9.14
C GLN A 81 9.26 2.21 10.22
N THR A 82 8.19 1.55 9.82
CA THR A 82 7.25 0.88 10.72
C THR A 82 7.18 -0.58 10.33
N LEU A 83 7.20 -1.46 11.34
CA LEU A 83 7.02 -2.89 11.15
C LEU A 83 5.57 -3.19 10.76
N LEU A 84 5.38 -3.89 9.65
CA LEU A 84 4.10 -4.45 9.25
C LEU A 84 3.93 -5.86 9.82
N GLN A 85 2.74 -6.13 10.32
CA GLN A 85 2.30 -7.42 10.82
C GLN A 85 1.14 -7.97 9.99
N ASN A 86 0.92 -9.28 10.10
CA ASN A 86 -0.20 -9.92 9.43
C ASN A 86 -1.52 -9.46 10.07
N GLY A 87 -2.45 -9.01 9.25
CA GLY A 87 -3.72 -8.39 9.65
C GLY A 87 -3.69 -6.87 9.66
N ASP A 88 -2.52 -6.23 9.52
CA ASP A 88 -2.41 -4.77 9.53
C ASP A 88 -3.13 -4.15 8.33
N ILE A 89 -3.76 -3.00 8.56
CA ILE A 89 -4.40 -2.22 7.50
C ILE A 89 -3.47 -1.10 7.07
N LEU A 90 -2.87 -1.26 5.91
CA LEU A 90 -2.00 -0.29 5.29
C LEU A 90 -2.85 0.67 4.44
N THR A 91 -2.72 1.96 4.69
CA THR A 91 -3.43 3.02 3.97
C THR A 91 -2.42 3.92 3.28
N LEU A 92 -2.49 4.03 1.96
CA LEU A 92 -1.66 4.94 1.15
C LEU A 92 -2.53 6.08 0.67
N GLY A 93 -2.02 7.30 0.87
CA GLY A 93 -2.72 8.51 0.51
C GLY A 93 -3.88 8.85 1.46
N ALA A 94 -4.70 9.78 1.02
CA ALA A 94 -5.82 10.30 1.78
C ALA A 94 -7.03 10.46 0.86
N PRO A 95 -8.27 10.41 1.40
CA PRO A 95 -9.45 10.69 0.61
C PRO A 95 -9.37 12.10 0.03
N ILE A 96 -9.51 12.21 -1.30
CA ILE A 96 -9.56 13.49 -2.00
C ILE A 96 -11.02 13.88 -2.18
N MET A 97 -11.36 15.11 -1.81
CA MET A 97 -12.70 15.64 -2.06
C MET A 97 -12.86 15.92 -3.56
N ARG A 98 -13.99 15.48 -4.14
CA ARG A 98 -14.28 15.75 -5.55
C ARG A 98 -14.36 17.27 -5.77
N SER A 99 -13.48 17.79 -6.60
CA SER A 99 -13.45 19.21 -6.99
C SER A 99 -13.63 19.34 -8.51
N SER A 100 -14.02 20.54 -8.98
CA SER A 100 -14.18 20.85 -10.40
C SER A 100 -12.89 20.69 -11.21
N SER A 101 -11.74 20.65 -10.55
CA SER A 101 -10.42 20.39 -11.16
C SER A 101 -10.14 18.90 -11.45
N ILE A 102 -10.95 17.98 -10.93
CA ILE A 102 -10.76 16.54 -11.15
C ILE A 102 -11.45 16.15 -12.45
N PRO A 103 -10.72 15.54 -13.41
CA PRO A 103 -11.30 15.22 -14.69
C PRO A 103 -12.39 14.16 -14.57
N ASN A 104 -13.42 14.26 -15.43
CA ASN A 104 -14.63 13.42 -15.37
C ASN A 104 -14.37 11.91 -15.51
N HIS A 105 -13.20 11.50 -16.02
CA HIS A 105 -12.82 10.09 -16.13
C HIS A 105 -12.42 9.48 -14.77
N VAL A 106 -12.18 10.30 -13.74
CA VAL A 106 -11.88 9.82 -12.39
C VAL A 106 -13.18 9.53 -11.65
N THR A 107 -13.36 8.26 -11.30
CA THR A 107 -14.51 7.78 -10.53
C THR A 107 -14.33 8.06 -9.05
N ASP A 108 -15.43 8.12 -8.29
CA ASP A 108 -15.38 8.35 -6.83
C ASP A 108 -14.61 7.25 -6.08
N ALA A 109 -14.48 6.07 -6.70
CA ALA A 109 -13.64 4.99 -6.19
C ALA A 109 -12.15 5.37 -6.18
N GLN A 110 -11.66 6.12 -7.18
CA GLN A 110 -10.27 6.57 -7.29
C GLN A 110 -9.97 7.79 -6.41
N LEU A 111 -11.02 8.44 -5.85
CA LEU A 111 -10.89 9.49 -4.85
C LEU A 111 -10.61 8.94 -3.45
N LYS A 112 -10.94 7.67 -3.22
CA LYS A 112 -10.66 6.99 -1.95
C LYS A 112 -9.16 6.70 -1.82
N PRO A 113 -8.61 6.68 -0.59
CA PRO A 113 -7.24 6.22 -0.38
C PRO A 113 -7.13 4.73 -0.72
N ILE A 114 -5.91 4.25 -0.89
CA ILE A 114 -5.67 2.82 -1.03
C ILE A 114 -5.56 2.21 0.35
N LYS A 115 -6.53 1.37 0.74
CA LYS A 115 -6.53 0.64 2.01
C LYS A 115 -6.38 -0.86 1.73
N ALA A 116 -5.24 -1.40 2.08
CA ALA A 116 -4.89 -2.80 1.88
C ALA A 116 -4.71 -3.52 3.21
N THR A 117 -5.32 -4.69 3.38
CA THR A 117 -4.98 -5.62 4.46
C THR A 117 -3.69 -6.35 4.11
N VAL A 118 -2.76 -6.35 5.05
CA VAL A 118 -1.47 -7.02 4.95
C VAL A 118 -1.62 -8.47 5.38
N THR A 119 -1.30 -9.41 4.50
CA THR A 119 -1.18 -10.83 4.82
C THR A 119 0.25 -11.30 4.56
N ILE A 120 0.94 -11.72 5.61
CA ILE A 120 2.32 -12.21 5.54
C ILE A 120 2.31 -13.73 5.63
N VAL A 121 2.95 -14.41 4.68
CA VAL A 121 3.09 -15.87 4.66
C VAL A 121 4.56 -16.24 4.53
N GLY A 122 5.02 -17.26 5.27
CA GLY A 122 6.40 -17.75 5.19
C GLY A 122 7.42 -17.04 6.10
N VAL A 123 6.95 -16.45 7.21
CA VAL A 123 7.80 -15.94 8.30
C VAL A 123 7.93 -16.94 9.44
#